data_AF-A0A519VX84-F1
#
_entry.id   AF-A0A519VX84-F1
#
_cell.length_a   1.000
_cell.length_b   1.000
_cell.length_c   1.000
_cell.angle_alpha   90.00
_cell.angle_beta   90.00
_cell.angle_gamma   90.00
#
_symmetry.space_group_name_H-M   'P 1'
#
loop_
_entity.id
_entity.type
_entity.pdbx_description
1 polymer ?
#
loop_
_entity_poly.entity_id
_entity_poly.type
_entity_poly.pdbx_seq_one_letter_code
_entity_poly.pdbx_strand_id
1 'polypeptide(L)'
;MIYLSLIDLPLDEAVKQQLVQSLNSYIESSGIVHKHDVENDRIELQHPTPEQIQKIIQNFDIIESVTSSAFTTIRPGEFNTVQRQFGFNIQNTDDDLPIVGIIDTGIAQQTALAPLIIDDTTFTLAGSPLIDQAGRNGLGHGTAVAGLVALGRLNHRNNFENEVTADARLLSIKISNNGSGYISEIDLLNMLYDVKAKYPEIRLFTLTTCYSSFMYKNETFSDYTYSLDKFAYETNSLIFICTGNNENCINENTSYDLSYFHGDHTNLSTPADSMNNVTIGAAADNLKDGAFLGIASGREFPTLYTRKGHIDLSVIYNPKKTNKNYFKPDVIESGGDMGYYNANTLDWMDEPALTLLSARPEIGIMQEVGTSFSAPLTANLAAKI
;
A
#
# COMPACT_ATOMS: atom_id res chain seq x y z
N MET A 1 -10.27 -4.58 22.04
CA MET A 1 -9.13 -5.27 22.69
C MET A 1 -7.88 -4.84 21.95
N ILE A 2 -6.74 -4.72 22.62
CA ILE A 2 -5.45 -4.40 21.98
C ILE A 2 -4.50 -5.58 22.21
N TYR A 3 -3.63 -5.90 21.26
CA TYR A 3 -2.57 -6.88 21.40
C TYR A 3 -1.22 -6.18 21.30
N LEU A 4 -0.31 -6.55 22.19
CA LEU A 4 1.12 -6.25 22.10
C LEU A 4 1.82 -7.52 21.61
N SER A 5 2.51 -7.46 20.48
CA SER A 5 3.47 -8.50 20.08
C SER A 5 4.83 -8.12 20.65
N LEU A 6 5.54 -9.07 21.24
CA LEU A 6 6.85 -8.85 21.84
C LEU A 6 7.95 -9.25 20.85
N ILE A 7 9.07 -8.53 20.87
CA ILE A 7 10.19 -8.80 19.95
C ILE A 7 10.80 -10.17 20.26
N ASP A 8 11.00 -10.98 19.22
CA ASP A 8 11.84 -12.18 19.27
C ASP A 8 13.32 -11.78 19.25
N LEU A 9 13.83 -11.40 20.42
CA LEU A 9 15.22 -10.96 20.58
C LEU A 9 16.13 -12.17 20.83
N PRO A 10 17.32 -12.26 20.20
CA PRO A 10 18.39 -13.19 20.58
C PRO A 10 19.10 -12.68 21.86
N LEU A 11 18.32 -12.34 22.88
CA LEU A 11 18.80 -11.89 24.18
C LEU A 11 18.99 -13.09 25.13
N ASP A 12 19.73 -12.86 26.20
CA ASP A 12 19.72 -13.74 27.37
C ASP A 12 18.27 -13.86 27.91
N GLU A 13 17.77 -15.09 28.00
CA GLU A 13 16.44 -15.44 28.51
C GLU A 13 16.11 -14.75 29.84
N ALA A 14 17.11 -14.57 30.72
CA ALA A 14 16.90 -13.88 31.99
C ALA A 14 16.53 -12.40 31.83
N VAL A 15 17.10 -11.73 30.83
CA VAL A 15 16.84 -10.31 30.54
C VAL A 15 15.47 -10.15 29.91
N LYS A 16 15.10 -11.02 28.96
CA LYS A 16 13.76 -11.05 28.35
C LYS A 16 12.70 -11.21 29.43
N GLN A 17 12.87 -12.18 30.33
CA GLN A 17 11.93 -12.40 31.45
C GLN A 17 11.77 -11.18 32.35
N GLN A 18 12.87 -10.49 32.69
CA GLN A 18 12.81 -9.28 33.51
C GLN A 18 12.04 -8.14 32.82
N LEU A 19 12.26 -7.94 31.51
CA LEU A 19 11.55 -6.91 30.74
C LEU A 19 10.06 -7.22 30.64
N VAL A 20 9.69 -8.47 30.33
CA VAL A 20 8.29 -8.91 30.27
C VAL A 20 7.62 -8.77 31.64
N GLN A 21 8.30 -9.11 32.73
CA GLN A 21 7.77 -8.98 34.07
C GLN A 21 7.56 -7.51 34.49
N SER A 22 8.47 -6.62 34.08
CA SER A 22 8.35 -5.18 34.28
C SER A 22 7.13 -4.62 33.52
N LEU A 23 6.97 -5.03 32.26
CA LEU A 23 5.82 -4.65 31.42
C LEU A 23 4.49 -5.11 32.03
N ASN A 24 4.38 -6.38 32.44
CA ASN A 24 3.17 -6.90 33.07
C ASN A 24 2.84 -6.14 34.37
N SER A 25 3.85 -5.88 35.21
CA SER A 25 3.68 -5.11 36.45
C SER A 25 3.17 -3.69 36.18
N TYR A 26 3.67 -3.04 35.12
CA TYR A 26 3.19 -1.73 34.70
C TYR A 26 1.75 -1.77 34.20
N ILE A 27 1.39 -2.75 33.37
CA ILE A 27 0.02 -2.94 32.85
C ILE A 27 -0.97 -3.12 34.01
N GLU A 28 -0.63 -3.98 34.98
CA GLU A 28 -1.45 -4.22 36.18
C GLU A 28 -1.61 -2.96 37.03
N SER A 29 -0.51 -2.25 37.31
CA SER A 29 -0.54 -1.01 38.10
C SER A 29 -1.29 0.13 37.40
N SER A 30 -1.39 0.08 36.06
CA SER A 30 -2.17 1.01 35.25
C SER A 30 -3.67 0.68 35.19
N GLY A 31 -4.10 -0.39 35.87
CA GLY A 31 -5.50 -0.83 35.93
C GLY A 31 -6.00 -1.47 34.65
N ILE A 32 -5.10 -1.95 33.78
CA ILE A 32 -5.46 -2.58 32.50
C ILE A 32 -5.59 -4.08 32.74
N VAL A 33 -6.76 -4.64 32.45
CA VAL A 33 -6.97 -6.08 32.47
C VAL A 33 -6.24 -6.68 31.26
N HIS A 34 -5.41 -7.71 31.50
CA HIS A 34 -4.62 -8.32 30.44
C HIS A 34 -4.53 -9.85 30.53
N LYS A 35 -4.16 -10.49 29.42
CA LYS A 35 -3.77 -11.90 29.34
C LYS A 35 -2.46 -12.03 28.59
N HIS A 36 -1.61 -12.96 29.00
CA HIS A 36 -0.33 -13.20 28.35
C HIS A 36 -0.30 -14.61 27.72
N ASP A 37 -0.07 -14.65 26.41
CA ASP A 37 0.14 -15.84 25.59
C ASP A 37 1.65 -16.03 25.43
N VAL A 38 2.23 -16.80 26.35
CA VAL A 38 3.68 -16.97 26.47
C VAL A 38 4.26 -17.73 25.28
N GLU A 39 3.51 -18.66 24.68
CA GLU A 39 3.99 -19.46 23.54
C GLU A 39 4.16 -18.61 22.28
N ASN A 40 3.36 -17.56 22.13
CA ASN A 40 3.36 -16.69 20.96
C ASN A 40 3.90 -15.28 21.25
N ASP A 41 4.54 -15.07 22.41
CA ASP A 41 5.11 -13.79 22.83
C ASP A 41 4.11 -12.62 22.66
N ARG A 42 2.87 -12.80 23.12
CA ARG A 42 1.77 -11.86 22.87
C ARG A 42 0.97 -11.52 24.13
N ILE A 43 0.72 -10.24 24.37
CA ILE A 43 -0.10 -9.74 25.48
C ILE A 43 -1.40 -9.13 24.95
N GLU A 44 -2.54 -9.58 25.45
CA GLU A 44 -3.87 -9.03 25.16
C GLU A 44 -4.29 -8.06 26.26
N LEU A 45 -4.60 -6.81 25.90
CA LEU A 45 -5.11 -5.75 26.76
C LEU A 45 -6.61 -5.52 26.52
N GLN A 46 -7.38 -5.43 27.60
CA GLN A 46 -8.81 -5.16 27.56
C GLN A 46 -9.09 -3.69 27.86
N HIS A 47 -9.73 -3.02 26.90
CA HIS A 47 -10.15 -1.61 26.97
C HIS A 47 -9.10 -0.58 27.45
N PRO A 48 -7.84 -0.64 26.98
CA PRO A 48 -6.87 0.42 27.30
C PRO A 48 -7.24 1.73 26.58
N THR A 49 -6.98 2.88 27.22
CA THR A 49 -7.12 4.19 26.56
C THR A 49 -5.93 4.47 25.63
N PRO A 50 -6.07 5.35 24.62
CA PRO A 50 -4.97 5.73 23.75
C PRO A 50 -3.73 6.24 24.51
N GLU A 51 -3.91 7.02 25.58
CA GLU A 51 -2.82 7.54 26.39
C GLU A 51 -2.10 6.43 27.17
N GLN A 52 -2.84 5.41 27.60
CA GLN A 52 -2.25 4.23 28.23
C GLN A 52 -1.40 3.45 27.23
N ILE A 53 -1.91 3.26 26.01
CA ILE A 53 -1.16 2.59 24.94
C ILE A 53 0.10 3.36 24.56
N GLN A 54 0.00 4.67 24.38
CA GLN A 54 1.15 5.52 24.05
C GLN A 54 2.23 5.46 25.13
N LYS A 55 1.85 5.49 26.41
CA LYS A 55 2.81 5.31 27.51
C LYS A 55 3.47 3.93 27.51
N ILE A 56 2.71 2.88 27.21
CA ILE A 56 3.26 1.53 27.10
C ILE A 56 4.30 1.48 25.97
N ILE A 57 3.97 1.99 24.78
CA ILE A 57 4.88 1.99 23.62
C ILE A 57 6.14 2.81 23.90
N GLN A 58 6.02 3.97 24.55
CA GLN A 58 7.16 4.86 24.79
C GLN A 58 8.13 4.39 25.88
N ASN A 59 7.73 3.46 26.76
CA ASN A 59 8.52 3.07 27.92
C ASN A 59 9.02 1.62 27.86
N PHE A 60 8.61 0.84 26.86
CA PHE A 60 8.93 -0.58 26.78
C PHE A 60 9.42 -0.98 25.39
N ASP A 61 10.74 -1.08 25.25
CA ASP A 61 11.42 -1.42 24.00
C ASP A 61 11.18 -2.87 23.54
N ILE A 62 10.62 -3.72 24.40
CA ILE A 62 10.30 -5.12 24.08
C ILE A 62 9.06 -5.26 23.19
N ILE A 63 8.33 -4.18 22.94
CA ILE A 63 7.10 -4.20 22.14
C ILE A 63 7.46 -4.05 20.66
N GLU A 64 7.18 -5.09 19.88
CA GLU A 64 7.37 -5.09 18.44
C GLU A 64 6.23 -4.35 17.72
N SER A 65 5.00 -4.60 18.14
CA SER A 65 3.81 -4.00 17.51
C SER A 65 2.62 -3.97 18.47
N VAL A 66 1.71 -3.02 18.20
CA VAL A 66 0.45 -2.86 18.93
C VAL A 66 -0.71 -2.91 17.94
N THR A 67 -1.63 -3.87 18.09
CA THR A 67 -2.74 -4.08 17.15
C THR A 67 -4.08 -4.10 17.85
N SER A 68 -5.12 -3.49 17.26
CA SER A 68 -6.47 -3.53 17.82
C SER A 68 -7.28 -4.70 17.27
N SER A 69 -7.94 -5.45 18.16
CA SER A 69 -8.92 -6.47 17.80
C SER A 69 -10.19 -5.90 17.19
N ALA A 70 -10.42 -4.59 17.22
CA ALA A 70 -11.67 -4.02 16.67
C ALA A 70 -11.80 -4.27 15.16
N PHE A 71 -10.67 -4.49 14.49
CA PHE A 71 -10.59 -4.76 13.06
C PHE A 71 -10.70 -6.25 12.70
N THR A 72 -10.58 -7.17 13.67
CA THR A 72 -10.63 -8.61 13.43
C THR A 72 -11.64 -9.32 14.34
N THR A 73 -12.55 -10.09 13.76
CA THR A 73 -13.49 -10.94 14.48
C THR A 73 -13.02 -12.40 14.47
N ILE A 74 -13.37 -13.14 15.53
CA ILE A 74 -13.10 -14.57 15.60
C ILE A 74 -14.29 -15.30 14.96
N ARG A 75 -14.04 -16.11 13.92
CA ARG A 75 -15.05 -16.93 13.25
C ARG A 75 -14.57 -18.38 13.11
N PRO A 76 -15.47 -19.38 13.15
CA PRO A 76 -15.11 -20.76 12.83
C PRO A 76 -14.75 -20.88 11.35
N GLY A 77 -13.58 -21.46 11.06
CA GLY A 77 -13.15 -21.79 9.70
C GLY A 77 -13.86 -23.03 9.14
N GLU A 78 -13.57 -23.37 7.89
CA GLU A 78 -14.19 -24.48 7.15
C GLU A 78 -14.10 -25.84 7.87
N PHE A 79 -13.05 -26.03 8.68
CA PHE A 79 -12.82 -27.23 9.48
C PHE A 79 -13.13 -27.05 10.98
N ASN A 80 -13.98 -26.08 11.36
CA ASN A 80 -14.28 -25.71 12.75
C ASN A 80 -13.03 -25.31 13.58
N THR A 81 -11.97 -24.86 12.93
CA THR A 81 -10.82 -24.24 13.59
C THR A 81 -11.09 -22.77 13.85
N VAL A 82 -10.57 -22.24 14.96
CA VAL A 82 -10.72 -20.81 15.29
C VAL A 82 -9.87 -19.99 14.33
N GLN A 83 -10.48 -19.10 13.55
CA GLN A 83 -9.78 -18.19 12.64
C GLN A 83 -10.10 -16.74 12.98
N ARG A 84 -9.09 -15.87 12.96
CA ARG A 84 -9.30 -14.42 12.96
C ARG A 84 -9.57 -13.99 11.52
N GLN A 85 -10.58 -13.16 11.34
CA GLN A 85 -10.99 -12.59 10.05
C GLN A 85 -11.30 -11.11 10.25
N PHE A 86 -11.48 -10.35 9.18
CA PHE A 86 -11.84 -8.94 9.27
C PHE A 86 -13.20 -8.72 9.95
N GLY A 87 -13.37 -7.56 10.59
CA GLY A 87 -14.56 -7.20 11.36
C GLY A 87 -15.77 -6.75 10.54
N PHE A 88 -15.64 -6.63 9.22
CA PHE A 88 -16.70 -6.16 8.32
C PHE A 88 -17.06 -7.19 7.25
N ASN A 89 -18.27 -7.07 6.70
CA ASN A 89 -18.71 -7.82 5.51
C ASN A 89 -19.03 -6.81 4.40
N ILE A 90 -18.69 -7.17 3.17
CA ILE A 90 -19.02 -6.39 1.97
C ILE A 90 -20.46 -6.73 1.58
N GLN A 91 -21.31 -5.71 1.42
CA GLN A 91 -22.76 -5.93 1.27
C GLN A 91 -23.19 -6.26 -0.16
N ASN A 92 -22.47 -5.75 -1.16
CA ASN A 92 -22.85 -5.80 -2.57
C ASN A 92 -21.98 -6.77 -3.38
N THR A 93 -21.62 -7.92 -2.78
CA THR A 93 -20.76 -8.92 -3.44
C THR A 93 -21.44 -9.58 -4.65
N ASP A 94 -22.76 -9.55 -4.69
CA ASP A 94 -23.59 -10.13 -5.76
C ASP A 94 -23.90 -9.10 -6.88
N ASP A 95 -23.51 -7.84 -6.71
CA ASP A 95 -23.70 -6.81 -7.73
C ASP A 95 -22.78 -7.04 -8.93
N ASP A 96 -23.23 -6.59 -10.11
CA ASP A 96 -22.44 -6.60 -11.35
C ASP A 96 -21.41 -5.46 -11.34
N LEU A 97 -20.35 -5.64 -10.54
CA LEU A 97 -19.26 -4.68 -10.40
C LEU A 97 -18.20 -4.87 -11.49
N PRO A 98 -17.59 -3.78 -11.99
CA PRO A 98 -16.51 -3.87 -12.97
C PRO A 98 -15.32 -4.65 -12.39
N ILE A 99 -14.62 -5.39 -13.25
CA ILE A 99 -13.43 -6.14 -12.86
C ILE A 99 -12.18 -5.30 -13.18
N VAL A 100 -11.30 -5.17 -12.19
CA VAL A 100 -9.99 -4.51 -12.32
C VAL A 100 -8.88 -5.55 -12.19
N GLY A 101 -7.94 -5.56 -13.13
CA GLY A 101 -6.75 -6.41 -13.08
C GLY A 101 -5.66 -5.81 -12.18
N ILE A 102 -5.25 -6.54 -11.15
CA ILE A 102 -4.25 -6.09 -10.18
C ILE A 102 -2.90 -6.71 -10.52
N ILE A 103 -2.01 -5.94 -11.14
CA ILE A 103 -0.66 -6.37 -11.51
C ILE A 103 0.30 -6.10 -10.34
N ASP A 104 0.44 -7.08 -9.44
CA ASP A 104 1.21 -6.91 -8.19
C ASP A 104 1.68 -8.27 -7.60
N THR A 105 1.83 -8.40 -6.28
CA THR A 105 2.40 -9.57 -5.59
C THR A 105 1.39 -10.68 -5.28
N GLY A 106 0.17 -10.54 -5.79
CA GLY A 106 -0.96 -11.42 -5.52
C GLY A 106 -2.00 -10.75 -4.61
N ILE A 107 -3.12 -11.44 -4.41
CA ILE A 107 -4.19 -11.00 -3.51
C ILE A 107 -4.53 -12.19 -2.62
N ALA A 108 -4.37 -12.04 -1.30
CA ALA A 108 -4.67 -13.12 -0.37
C ALA A 108 -6.17 -13.41 -0.31
N GLN A 109 -6.56 -14.64 -0.66
CA GLN A 109 -7.96 -15.08 -0.64
C GLN A 109 -8.52 -15.30 0.78
N GLN A 110 -7.66 -15.31 1.81
CA GLN A 110 -8.08 -15.44 3.21
C GLN A 110 -8.27 -14.07 3.87
N THR A 111 -8.89 -13.13 3.16
CA THR A 111 -9.09 -11.74 3.62
C THR A 111 -10.53 -11.29 3.42
N ALA A 112 -10.87 -10.07 3.85
CA ALA A 112 -12.19 -9.48 3.58
C ALA A 112 -12.51 -9.38 2.08
N LEU A 113 -11.49 -9.39 1.22
CA LEU A 113 -11.64 -9.26 -0.23
C LEU A 113 -12.06 -10.56 -0.91
N ALA A 114 -12.02 -11.71 -0.21
CA ALA A 114 -12.31 -13.03 -0.78
C ALA A 114 -13.56 -13.08 -1.69
N PRO A 115 -14.70 -12.47 -1.32
CA PRO A 115 -15.91 -12.51 -2.17
C PRO A 115 -15.78 -11.72 -3.48
N LEU A 116 -14.84 -10.78 -3.57
CA LEU A 116 -14.63 -9.92 -4.74
C LEU A 116 -13.59 -10.48 -5.71
N ILE A 117 -12.78 -11.43 -5.27
CA ILE A 117 -11.69 -12.00 -6.07
C ILE A 117 -12.27 -12.94 -7.12
N ILE A 118 -11.84 -12.78 -8.36
CA ILE A 118 -12.06 -13.75 -9.42
C ILE A 118 -11.15 -14.96 -9.14
N ASP A 119 -11.76 -16.13 -8.91
CA ASP A 119 -11.05 -17.38 -8.62
C ASP A 119 -10.41 -17.95 -9.89
N ASP A 120 -9.33 -17.30 -10.32
CA ASP A 120 -8.52 -17.71 -11.46
C ASP A 120 -7.04 -17.70 -11.08
N THR A 121 -6.42 -18.87 -11.17
CA THR A 121 -5.03 -19.10 -10.77
C THR A 121 -4.07 -19.06 -11.95
N THR A 122 -4.53 -18.77 -13.17
CA THR A 122 -3.71 -18.87 -14.38
C THR A 122 -2.75 -17.69 -14.60
N PHE A 123 -3.02 -16.52 -14.03
CA PHE A 123 -2.24 -15.30 -14.31
C PHE A 123 -1.20 -15.04 -13.22
N THR A 124 -0.07 -15.72 -13.37
CA THR A 124 1.04 -15.60 -12.43
C THR A 124 2.38 -15.85 -13.11
N LEU A 125 3.37 -15.04 -12.78
CA LEU A 125 4.79 -15.26 -13.08
C LEU A 125 5.53 -15.88 -11.88
N ALA A 126 4.91 -15.93 -10.70
CA ALA A 126 5.52 -16.42 -9.48
C ALA A 126 4.48 -16.96 -8.50
N GLY A 127 4.54 -18.24 -8.16
CA GLY A 127 3.65 -18.85 -7.16
C GLY A 127 2.17 -18.73 -7.52
N SER A 128 1.29 -18.81 -6.53
CA SER A 128 -0.16 -18.61 -6.73
C SER A 128 -0.52 -17.12 -6.70
N PRO A 129 -1.38 -16.63 -7.61
CA PRO A 129 -1.87 -15.25 -7.57
C PRO A 129 -2.86 -15.00 -6.42
N LEU A 130 -3.39 -16.05 -5.78
CA LEU A 130 -4.30 -15.98 -4.64
C LEU A 130 -3.58 -16.00 -3.27
N ILE A 131 -2.24 -15.92 -3.30
CA ILE A 131 -1.38 -15.85 -2.14
C ILE A 131 -0.55 -14.56 -2.25
N ASP A 132 -0.51 -13.80 -1.17
CA ASP A 132 0.33 -12.61 -1.07
C ASP A 132 1.15 -12.67 0.21
N GLN A 133 2.47 -12.68 0.04
CA GLN A 133 3.47 -12.83 1.11
C GLN A 133 4.56 -11.77 1.00
N ALA A 134 4.37 -10.77 0.14
CA ALA A 134 5.33 -9.69 -0.03
C ALA A 134 5.30 -8.71 1.15
N GLY A 135 6.29 -7.83 1.20
CA GLY A 135 6.40 -6.81 2.23
C GLY A 135 6.89 -7.36 3.59
N ARG A 136 7.03 -6.44 4.54
CA ARG A 136 7.52 -6.75 5.89
C ARG A 136 6.63 -7.81 6.54
N ASN A 137 7.23 -8.86 7.11
CA ASN A 137 6.53 -9.94 7.81
C ASN A 137 5.37 -10.60 7.02
N GLY A 138 5.43 -10.56 5.69
CA GLY A 138 4.41 -11.11 4.81
C GLY A 138 3.07 -10.39 4.88
N LEU A 139 3.07 -9.10 5.20
CA LEU A 139 1.85 -8.28 5.31
C LEU A 139 1.08 -8.11 4.00
N GLY A 140 1.73 -8.36 2.85
CA GLY A 140 1.15 -8.39 1.52
C GLY A 140 0.93 -7.03 0.89
N HIS A 141 1.67 -6.74 -0.19
CA HIS A 141 1.57 -5.47 -0.91
C HIS A 141 0.36 -5.47 -1.85
N GLY A 142 0.22 -6.49 -2.70
CA GLY A 142 -0.88 -6.59 -3.66
C GLY A 142 -2.27 -6.68 -3.02
N THR A 143 -2.38 -7.25 -1.81
CA THR A 143 -3.63 -7.27 -1.05
C THR A 143 -4.04 -5.87 -0.59
N ALA A 144 -3.09 -5.03 -0.15
CA ALA A 144 -3.38 -3.64 0.17
C ALA A 144 -3.78 -2.83 -1.06
N VAL A 145 -3.07 -3.01 -2.18
CA VAL A 145 -3.42 -2.40 -3.47
C VAL A 145 -4.84 -2.79 -3.89
N ALA A 146 -5.15 -4.08 -3.85
CA ALA A 146 -6.47 -4.60 -4.19
C ALA A 146 -7.58 -4.08 -3.27
N GLY A 147 -7.29 -3.92 -1.96
CA GLY A 147 -8.21 -3.32 -1.00
C GLY A 147 -8.59 -1.90 -1.39
N LEU A 148 -7.62 -1.08 -1.78
CA LEU A 148 -7.84 0.30 -2.24
C LEU A 148 -8.64 0.35 -3.55
N VAL A 149 -8.37 -0.54 -4.50
CA VAL A 149 -9.14 -0.63 -5.75
C VAL A 149 -10.60 -1.01 -5.48
N ALA A 150 -10.82 -2.05 -4.68
CA ALA A 150 -12.16 -2.59 -4.45
C ALA A 150 -13.00 -1.70 -3.53
N LEU A 151 -12.41 -1.18 -2.46
CA LEU A 151 -13.17 -0.53 -1.38
C LEU A 151 -13.01 0.99 -1.40
N GLY A 152 -12.04 1.52 -2.13
CA GLY A 152 -11.93 2.94 -2.39
C GLY A 152 -11.72 3.82 -1.16
N ARG A 153 -11.71 5.12 -1.41
CA ARG A 153 -11.37 6.15 -0.42
C ARG A 153 -12.32 6.18 0.78
N LEU A 154 -13.62 6.03 0.56
CA LEU A 154 -14.63 6.26 1.60
C LEU A 154 -14.56 5.19 2.70
N ASN A 155 -14.42 3.92 2.32
CA ASN A 155 -14.30 2.81 3.27
C ASN A 155 -12.98 2.86 4.06
N HIS A 156 -11.89 3.35 3.45
CA HIS A 156 -10.64 3.52 4.19
C HIS A 156 -10.70 4.70 5.14
N ARG A 157 -11.32 5.82 4.72
CA ARG A 157 -11.48 7.03 5.55
C ARG A 157 -12.37 6.79 6.77
N ASN A 158 -13.44 6.01 6.64
CA ASN A 158 -14.33 5.70 7.75
C ASN A 158 -13.89 4.48 8.57
N ASN A 159 -12.66 3.99 8.39
CA ASN A 159 -12.14 2.79 9.05
C ASN A 159 -13.05 1.57 8.90
N PHE A 160 -13.71 1.43 7.75
CA PHE A 160 -14.63 0.34 7.44
C PHE A 160 -15.79 0.24 8.45
N GLU A 161 -16.13 1.35 9.11
CA GLU A 161 -17.30 1.46 9.97
C GLU A 161 -18.57 1.58 9.11
N ASN A 162 -19.68 1.04 9.62
CA ASN A 162 -20.98 0.96 8.93
C ASN A 162 -20.97 -0.05 7.76
N GLU A 163 -21.88 0.14 6.79
CA GLU A 163 -21.99 -0.72 5.61
C GLU A 163 -20.81 -0.49 4.67
N VAL A 164 -20.05 -1.56 4.42
CA VAL A 164 -18.95 -1.56 3.45
C VAL A 164 -19.48 -2.03 2.10
N THR A 165 -19.35 -1.20 1.08
CA THR A 165 -19.68 -1.53 -0.31
C THR A 165 -18.43 -1.48 -1.17
N ALA A 166 -18.33 -2.40 -2.12
CA ALA A 166 -17.26 -2.43 -3.09
C ALA A 166 -17.64 -1.68 -4.38
N ASP A 167 -16.65 -1.07 -5.02
CA ASP A 167 -16.79 -0.43 -6.33
C ASP A 167 -16.26 -1.34 -7.47
N ALA A 168 -15.53 -2.42 -7.16
CA ALA A 168 -14.93 -3.30 -8.16
C ALA A 168 -14.71 -4.74 -7.67
N ARG A 169 -14.69 -5.68 -8.63
CA ARG A 169 -14.14 -7.04 -8.48
C ARG A 169 -12.68 -7.08 -8.91
N LEU A 170 -11.96 -8.10 -8.47
CA LEU A 170 -10.51 -8.12 -8.52
C LEU A 170 -10.00 -9.37 -9.25
N LEU A 171 -9.25 -9.17 -10.35
CA LEU A 171 -8.47 -10.25 -10.96
C LEU A 171 -7.01 -10.09 -10.54
N SER A 172 -6.48 -11.08 -9.81
CA SER A 172 -5.08 -11.06 -9.38
C SER A 172 -4.15 -11.47 -10.54
N ILE A 173 -3.22 -10.60 -10.91
CA ILE A 173 -2.20 -10.83 -11.94
C ILE A 173 -0.84 -10.75 -11.25
N LYS A 174 -0.32 -11.89 -10.81
CA LYS A 174 0.84 -11.90 -9.93
C LYS A 174 2.15 -11.86 -10.70
N ILE A 175 3.01 -10.88 -10.41
CA ILE A 175 4.30 -10.70 -11.10
C ILE A 175 5.52 -11.00 -10.22
N SER A 176 5.36 -11.03 -8.89
CA SER A 176 6.46 -11.31 -7.95
C SER A 176 5.93 -11.90 -6.64
N ASN A 177 6.72 -12.75 -5.97
CA ASN A 177 6.40 -13.20 -4.61
C ASN A 177 6.79 -12.16 -3.54
N ASN A 178 7.83 -11.37 -3.80
CA ASN A 178 8.50 -10.56 -2.78
C ASN A 178 8.34 -9.04 -2.99
N GLY A 179 7.74 -8.61 -4.11
CA GLY A 179 7.60 -7.20 -4.48
C GLY A 179 8.89 -6.54 -4.99
N SER A 180 10.00 -7.27 -5.04
CA SER A 180 11.28 -6.81 -5.59
C SER A 180 11.92 -7.89 -6.45
N GLY A 181 12.89 -7.47 -7.27
CA GLY A 181 13.68 -8.35 -8.11
C GLY A 181 13.33 -8.27 -9.60
N TYR A 182 13.82 -9.25 -10.34
CA TYR A 182 13.64 -9.33 -11.79
C TYR A 182 12.20 -9.70 -12.15
N ILE A 183 11.64 -8.98 -13.11
CA ILE A 183 10.35 -9.29 -13.75
C ILE A 183 10.61 -9.41 -15.26
N SER A 184 10.10 -10.47 -15.87
CA SER A 184 10.13 -10.64 -17.32
C SER A 184 9.06 -9.76 -17.96
N GLU A 185 9.47 -8.65 -18.57
CA GLU A 185 8.58 -7.73 -19.30
C GLU A 185 7.80 -8.46 -20.41
N ILE A 186 8.47 -9.39 -21.11
CA ILE A 186 7.87 -10.17 -22.21
C ILE A 186 6.77 -11.09 -21.67
N ASP A 187 7.04 -11.82 -20.59
CA ASP A 187 6.06 -12.76 -20.02
C ASP A 187 4.89 -12.01 -19.39
N LEU A 188 5.16 -10.85 -18.76
CA LEU A 188 4.10 -9.96 -18.28
C LEU A 188 3.19 -9.50 -19.43
N LEU A 189 3.76 -9.01 -20.53
CA LEU A 189 2.96 -8.58 -21.68
C LEU A 189 2.14 -9.72 -22.28
N ASN A 190 2.74 -10.90 -22.47
CA ASN A 190 2.03 -12.08 -22.95
C ASN A 190 0.85 -12.42 -22.02
N MET A 191 1.09 -12.44 -20.70
CA MET A 191 0.07 -12.67 -19.70
C MET A 191 -1.06 -11.63 -19.75
N LEU A 192 -0.76 -10.35 -20.01
CA LEU A 192 -1.79 -9.32 -20.18
C LEU A 192 -2.65 -9.56 -21.42
N TYR A 193 -2.07 -10.00 -22.54
CA TYR A 193 -2.85 -10.40 -23.71
C TYR A 193 -3.68 -11.65 -23.44
N ASP A 194 -3.18 -12.62 -22.67
CA ASP A 194 -3.93 -13.81 -22.26
C ASP A 194 -5.11 -13.44 -21.34
N VAL A 195 -4.92 -12.48 -20.42
CA VAL A 195 -6.01 -11.90 -19.62
C VAL A 195 -7.05 -11.30 -20.56
N LYS A 196 -6.65 -10.50 -21.54
CA LYS A 196 -7.59 -9.89 -22.50
C LYS A 196 -8.29 -10.91 -23.39
N ALA A 197 -7.64 -12.03 -23.72
CA ALA A 197 -8.25 -13.10 -24.49
C ALA A 197 -9.33 -13.85 -23.68
N LYS A 198 -9.09 -14.07 -22.38
CA LYS A 198 -10.02 -14.77 -21.48
C LYS A 198 -11.11 -13.87 -20.91
N TYR A 199 -10.77 -12.61 -20.63
CA TYR A 199 -11.61 -11.57 -20.02
C TYR A 199 -11.60 -10.29 -20.87
N PRO A 200 -12.22 -10.32 -22.06
CA PRO A 200 -12.26 -9.18 -22.99
C PRO A 200 -12.97 -7.93 -22.44
N GLU A 201 -13.75 -8.06 -21.37
CA GLU A 201 -14.44 -6.99 -20.66
C GLU A 201 -13.55 -6.21 -19.68
N ILE A 202 -12.44 -6.78 -19.19
CA ILE A 202 -11.53 -6.08 -18.25
C ILE A 202 -10.83 -4.94 -18.97
N ARG A 203 -11.09 -3.70 -18.58
CA ARG A 203 -10.46 -2.52 -19.20
C ARG A 203 -9.54 -1.76 -18.27
N LEU A 204 -9.61 -2.00 -16.97
CA LEU A 204 -8.86 -1.25 -15.97
C LEU A 204 -7.82 -2.18 -15.34
N PHE A 205 -6.59 -1.69 -15.22
CA PHE A 205 -5.48 -2.41 -14.60
C PHE A 205 -4.69 -1.50 -13.69
N THR A 206 -4.17 -2.00 -12.58
CA THR A 206 -3.15 -1.28 -11.80
C THR A 206 -1.79 -1.90 -12.02
N LEU A 207 -0.75 -1.08 -12.17
CA LEU A 207 0.65 -1.50 -12.16
C LEU A 207 1.41 -0.65 -11.14
N THR A 208 1.64 -1.23 -9.98
CA THR A 208 2.09 -0.54 -8.76
C THR A 208 3.57 -0.78 -8.45
N THR A 209 4.29 -1.37 -9.41
CA THR A 209 5.73 -1.59 -9.38
C THR A 209 6.42 -0.84 -10.50
N CYS A 210 7.52 -0.17 -10.19
CA CYS A 210 8.39 0.50 -11.14
C CYS A 210 9.84 0.04 -10.98
N TYR A 211 10.68 0.39 -11.94
CA TYR A 211 12.13 0.23 -11.81
C TYR A 211 12.68 1.10 -10.68
N SER A 212 13.73 0.60 -10.03
CA SER A 212 14.38 1.32 -8.93
C SER A 212 15.17 2.53 -9.43
N SER A 213 15.67 2.48 -10.66
CA SER A 213 16.38 3.58 -11.30
C SER A 213 15.41 4.65 -11.79
N PHE A 214 15.68 5.89 -11.41
CA PHE A 214 15.03 7.07 -11.99
C PHE A 214 15.47 7.26 -13.44
N MET A 215 14.63 7.92 -14.25
CA MET A 215 15.01 8.32 -15.59
C MET A 215 15.86 9.59 -15.60
N TYR A 216 16.90 9.65 -16.42
CA TYR A 216 17.66 10.88 -16.62
C TYR A 216 16.81 11.94 -17.35
N LYS A 217 17.17 13.22 -17.19
CA LYS A 217 16.47 14.31 -17.88
C LYS A 217 16.45 14.06 -19.39
N ASN A 218 15.26 14.04 -19.98
CA ASN A 218 15.02 13.76 -21.41
C ASN A 218 15.53 12.40 -21.91
N GLU A 219 15.71 11.43 -21.02
CA GLU A 219 15.90 10.04 -21.42
C GLU A 219 14.73 9.55 -22.27
N THR A 220 15.03 8.75 -23.29
CA THR A 220 14.01 8.16 -24.17
C THR A 220 13.16 7.14 -23.43
N PHE A 221 11.91 7.00 -23.83
CA PHE A 221 11.01 5.97 -23.31
C PHE A 221 11.60 4.56 -23.49
N SER A 222 11.35 3.69 -22.54
CA SER A 222 11.78 2.29 -22.63
C SER A 222 10.91 1.47 -23.59
N ASP A 223 11.47 0.39 -24.15
CA ASP A 223 10.70 -0.56 -24.97
C ASP A 223 9.56 -1.21 -24.18
N TYR A 224 9.72 -1.36 -22.86
CA TYR A 224 8.69 -1.85 -21.95
C TYR A 224 7.52 -0.88 -21.84
N THR A 225 7.80 0.40 -21.59
CA THR A 225 6.79 1.47 -21.55
C THR A 225 6.03 1.53 -22.87
N TYR A 226 6.75 1.51 -24.00
CA TYR A 226 6.14 1.47 -25.32
C TYR A 226 5.22 0.26 -25.51
N SER A 227 5.64 -0.91 -25.04
CA SER A 227 4.84 -2.13 -25.17
C SER A 227 3.57 -2.12 -24.32
N LEU A 228 3.62 -1.52 -23.12
CA LEU A 228 2.43 -1.27 -22.30
C LEU A 228 1.49 -0.25 -22.95
N ASP A 229 2.03 0.82 -23.54
CA ASP A 229 1.26 1.82 -24.28
C ASP A 229 0.56 1.21 -25.50
N LYS A 230 1.25 0.30 -26.19
CA LYS A 230 0.71 -0.47 -27.32
C LYS A 230 -0.40 -1.40 -26.85
N PHE A 231 -0.18 -2.17 -25.77
CA PHE A 231 -1.20 -3.04 -25.19
C PHE A 231 -2.47 -2.26 -24.82
N ALA A 232 -2.31 -1.11 -24.13
CA ALA A 232 -3.43 -0.24 -23.74
C ALA A 232 -4.24 0.20 -24.97
N TYR A 233 -3.55 0.66 -26.02
CA TYR A 233 -4.17 1.07 -27.27
C TYR A 233 -4.88 -0.07 -28.01
N GLU A 234 -4.21 -1.20 -28.21
CA GLU A 234 -4.74 -2.33 -29.00
C GLU A 234 -5.91 -3.04 -28.32
N THR A 235 -5.96 -3.02 -26.98
CA THR A 235 -6.96 -3.77 -26.20
C THR A 235 -8.03 -2.89 -25.59
N ASN A 236 -7.99 -1.57 -25.83
CA ASN A 236 -8.88 -0.57 -25.22
C ASN A 236 -8.88 -0.66 -23.67
N SER A 237 -7.66 -0.81 -23.14
CA SER A 237 -7.37 -0.91 -21.71
C SER A 237 -6.70 0.36 -21.21
N LEU A 238 -6.81 0.60 -19.92
CA LEU A 238 -6.13 1.69 -19.23
C LEU A 238 -5.42 1.14 -17.98
N ILE A 239 -4.12 1.41 -17.89
CA ILE A 239 -3.29 1.03 -16.75
C ILE A 239 -3.10 2.26 -15.85
N PHE A 240 -3.23 2.08 -14.54
CA PHE A 240 -2.92 3.08 -13.53
C PHE A 240 -1.54 2.76 -12.94
N ILE A 241 -0.56 3.59 -13.27
CA ILE A 241 0.86 3.34 -13.00
C ILE A 241 1.35 4.33 -11.93
N CYS A 242 1.91 3.83 -10.83
CA CYS A 242 2.53 4.71 -9.83
C CYS A 242 3.80 5.37 -10.36
N THR A 243 4.26 6.49 -9.79
CA THR A 243 5.53 7.11 -10.24
C THR A 243 6.78 6.35 -9.80
N GLY A 244 6.64 5.40 -8.87
CA GLY A 244 7.73 4.87 -8.06
C GLY A 244 8.05 5.79 -6.88
N ASN A 245 8.62 5.22 -5.82
CA ASN A 245 9.03 5.94 -4.62
C ASN A 245 10.52 6.29 -4.67
N ASN A 246 10.90 7.45 -4.12
CA ASN A 246 12.27 7.82 -3.85
C ASN A 246 12.53 7.77 -2.33
N GLU A 247 12.95 6.61 -1.85
CA GLU A 247 13.17 6.39 -0.41
C GLU A 247 14.33 7.21 0.16
N ASN A 248 15.23 7.74 -0.69
CA ASN A 248 16.33 8.58 -0.22
C ASN A 248 15.85 9.95 0.30
N CYS A 249 14.60 10.33 0.06
CA CYS A 249 14.06 11.62 0.51
C CYS A 249 14.23 11.86 2.02
N ILE A 250 14.11 10.83 2.87
CA ILE A 250 14.30 10.95 4.33
C ILE A 250 15.76 11.22 4.73
N ASN A 251 16.72 10.80 3.89
CA ASN A 251 18.16 11.00 4.12
C ASN A 251 18.68 12.29 3.50
N GLU A 252 17.99 12.80 2.48
CA GLU A 252 18.40 13.97 1.70
C GLU A 252 17.71 15.26 2.17
N ASN A 253 16.73 15.14 3.08
CA ASN A 253 15.96 16.26 3.61
C ASN A 253 15.85 16.20 5.14
N THR A 254 15.75 17.37 5.76
CA THR A 254 15.44 17.52 7.21
C THR A 254 14.10 18.20 7.44
N SER A 255 13.45 18.66 6.37
CA SER A 255 12.16 19.34 6.39
C SER A 255 11.51 19.27 5.01
N TYR A 256 10.27 19.73 4.90
CA TYR A 256 9.58 19.78 3.62
C TYR A 256 10.10 20.92 2.72
N ASP A 257 10.99 20.58 1.80
CA ASP A 257 11.54 21.51 0.80
C ASP A 257 11.28 21.01 -0.63
N LEU A 258 10.42 21.73 -1.36
CA LEU A 258 10.10 21.42 -2.76
C LEU A 258 11.28 21.62 -3.72
N SER A 259 12.33 22.35 -3.31
CA SER A 259 13.54 22.48 -4.12
C SER A 259 14.24 21.13 -4.33
N TYR A 260 13.94 20.14 -3.48
CA TYR A 260 14.33 18.75 -3.62
C TYR A 260 14.05 18.19 -5.03
N PHE A 261 12.88 18.52 -5.56
CA PHE A 261 12.44 18.10 -6.89
C PHE A 261 13.26 18.70 -8.03
N HIS A 262 14.22 19.59 -7.81
CA HIS A 262 15.08 20.06 -8.91
C HIS A 262 16.12 19.01 -9.35
N GLY A 263 16.41 18.01 -8.52
CA GLY A 263 17.36 16.96 -8.84
C GLY A 263 16.79 15.87 -9.76
N ASP A 264 17.59 15.40 -10.73
CA ASP A 264 17.19 14.32 -11.64
C ASP A 264 16.90 13.00 -10.91
N HIS A 265 17.50 12.76 -9.74
CA HIS A 265 17.24 11.57 -8.91
C HIS A 265 15.79 11.47 -8.41
N THR A 266 15.03 12.58 -8.46
CA THR A 266 13.60 12.66 -8.14
C THR A 266 12.69 12.41 -9.34
N ASN A 267 13.25 12.15 -10.52
CA ASN A 267 12.48 11.77 -11.70
C ASN A 267 11.78 10.44 -11.49
N LEU A 268 10.64 10.27 -12.17
CA LEU A 268 9.89 9.03 -12.22
C LEU A 268 10.71 7.90 -12.83
N SER A 269 10.26 6.68 -12.59
CA SER A 269 10.91 5.47 -13.05
C SER A 269 10.05 4.75 -14.09
N THR A 270 10.68 4.01 -15.00
CA THR A 270 9.98 3.13 -15.94
C THR A 270 9.04 2.16 -15.18
N PRO A 271 7.79 1.95 -15.63
CA PRO A 271 7.15 2.46 -16.84
C PRO A 271 6.24 3.69 -16.62
N ALA A 272 6.45 4.46 -15.55
CA ALA A 272 5.65 5.63 -15.22
C ALA A 272 5.77 6.77 -16.25
N ASP A 273 6.72 6.68 -17.18
CA ASP A 273 6.87 7.55 -18.35
C ASP A 273 5.85 7.26 -19.46
N SER A 274 4.94 6.29 -19.28
CA SER A 274 3.87 5.94 -20.20
C SER A 274 3.04 7.13 -20.68
N MET A 275 2.69 7.13 -21.97
CA MET A 275 1.96 8.21 -22.63
C MET A 275 0.49 7.86 -22.90
N ASN A 276 0.14 6.57 -22.97
CA ASN A 276 -1.23 6.11 -23.19
C ASN A 276 -1.94 5.66 -21.90
N ASN A 277 -1.20 5.53 -20.80
CA ASN A 277 -1.73 5.18 -19.49
C ASN A 277 -1.71 6.38 -18.53
N VAL A 278 -2.33 6.21 -17.35
CA VAL A 278 -2.35 7.27 -16.32
C VAL A 278 -1.22 7.02 -15.34
N THR A 279 -0.39 8.04 -15.14
CA THR A 279 0.70 8.07 -14.16
C THR A 279 0.25 8.83 -12.91
N ILE A 280 0.38 8.19 -11.74
CA ILE A 280 -0.15 8.69 -10.47
C ILE A 280 0.99 8.88 -9.46
N GLY A 281 1.14 10.12 -8.98
CA GLY A 281 1.99 10.44 -7.84
C GLY A 281 1.23 10.41 -6.51
N ALA A 282 1.95 10.60 -5.42
CA ALA A 282 1.40 10.62 -4.06
C ALA A 282 1.25 12.04 -3.53
N ALA A 283 0.06 12.33 -3.01
CA ALA A 283 -0.23 13.44 -2.12
C ALA A 283 -0.10 12.99 -0.66
N ALA A 284 0.25 13.91 0.22
CA ALA A 284 0.47 13.67 1.64
C ALA A 284 -0.79 13.23 2.41
N ASP A 285 -1.97 13.32 1.80
CA ASP A 285 -3.20 12.85 2.40
C ASP A 285 -3.13 11.36 2.75
N ASN A 286 -3.52 11.04 3.98
CA ASN A 286 -3.51 9.70 4.56
C ASN A 286 -4.92 9.15 4.79
N LEU A 287 -5.94 9.82 4.25
CA LEU A 287 -7.36 9.47 4.36
C LEU A 287 -7.96 9.58 5.77
N LYS A 288 -7.15 9.71 6.82
CA LYS A 288 -7.62 9.83 8.22
C LYS A 288 -8.19 11.22 8.46
N ASP A 289 -9.34 11.29 9.13
CA ASP A 289 -9.87 12.56 9.63
C ASP A 289 -9.03 13.11 10.79
N GLY A 290 -9.09 14.43 10.99
CA GLY A 290 -8.39 15.12 12.07
C GLY A 290 -7.12 15.84 11.64
N ALA A 291 -6.25 16.09 12.61
CA ALA A 291 -5.02 16.86 12.42
C ALA A 291 -4.09 16.16 11.40
N PHE A 292 -3.51 16.95 10.51
CA PHE A 292 -2.48 16.48 9.60
C PHE A 292 -1.14 16.38 10.37
N LEU A 293 -0.51 15.21 10.31
CA LEU A 293 0.70 14.87 11.08
C LEU A 293 1.91 14.53 10.18
N GLY A 294 1.80 14.80 8.88
CA GLY A 294 2.92 14.65 7.95
C GLY A 294 3.84 15.87 7.95
N ILE A 295 4.92 15.79 7.19
CA ILE A 295 5.87 16.90 7.03
C ILE A 295 5.44 17.89 5.96
N ALA A 296 4.61 17.48 5.00
CA ALA A 296 4.17 18.34 3.91
C ALA A 296 3.41 19.57 4.42
N SER A 297 3.29 20.61 3.59
CA SER A 297 2.53 21.82 3.97
C SER A 297 1.02 21.57 4.15
N GLY A 298 0.51 20.42 3.70
CA GLY A 298 -0.89 20.03 3.77
C GLY A 298 -1.16 18.71 3.04
N ARG A 299 -2.38 18.19 3.15
CA ARG A 299 -2.80 16.89 2.59
C ARG A 299 -2.76 16.86 1.06
N GLU A 300 -3.01 17.99 0.43
CA GLU A 300 -3.04 18.17 -1.02
C GLU A 300 -1.65 18.29 -1.66
N PHE A 301 -0.60 18.42 -0.85
CA PHE A 301 0.75 18.63 -1.34
C PHE A 301 1.42 17.30 -1.71
N PRO A 302 2.32 17.29 -2.70
CA PRO A 302 3.07 16.09 -3.04
C PRO A 302 3.97 15.66 -1.89
N THR A 303 4.10 14.35 -1.69
CA THR A 303 5.07 13.80 -0.73
C THR A 303 6.48 13.93 -1.28
N LEU A 304 7.52 14.06 -0.44
CA LEU A 304 8.90 14.12 -0.95
C LEU A 304 9.37 12.81 -1.60
N TYR A 305 8.73 11.67 -1.28
CA TYR A 305 9.07 10.39 -1.89
C TYR A 305 8.40 10.19 -3.27
N THR A 306 7.37 10.98 -3.62
CA THR A 306 6.80 10.89 -4.97
C THR A 306 7.83 11.33 -6.00
N ARG A 307 7.62 10.97 -7.27
CA ARG A 307 8.55 11.33 -8.34
C ARG A 307 7.91 12.23 -9.38
N LYS A 308 8.72 13.08 -10.03
CA LYS A 308 8.28 14.05 -11.06
C LYS A 308 8.61 13.59 -12.48
N GLY A 309 8.02 14.24 -13.49
CA GLY A 309 8.40 14.02 -14.90
C GLY A 309 9.88 14.33 -15.19
N HIS A 310 10.49 13.54 -16.08
CA HIS A 310 11.89 13.67 -16.50
C HIS A 310 12.09 14.54 -17.75
N ILE A 311 11.02 14.83 -18.49
CA ILE A 311 11.09 15.63 -19.72
C ILE A 311 11.13 17.13 -19.42
N ASP A 312 12.10 17.79 -20.01
CA ASP A 312 12.24 19.24 -20.05
C ASP A 312 12.08 19.72 -21.49
N LEU A 313 10.86 20.14 -21.84
CA LEU A 313 10.56 20.64 -23.18
C LEU A 313 11.33 21.93 -23.53
N SER A 314 11.82 22.68 -22.54
CA SER A 314 12.49 23.96 -22.79
C SER A 314 13.89 23.81 -23.38
N VAL A 315 14.52 22.65 -23.17
CA VAL A 315 15.83 22.33 -23.77
C VAL A 315 15.68 21.69 -25.16
N ILE A 316 14.51 21.12 -25.46
CA ILE A 316 14.21 20.46 -26.74
C ILE A 316 13.60 21.46 -27.74
N TYR A 317 12.65 22.26 -27.29
CA TYR A 317 11.88 23.18 -28.12
C TYR A 317 12.16 24.64 -27.76
N ASN A 318 11.95 25.53 -28.74
CA ASN A 318 12.00 26.97 -28.48
C ASN A 318 11.06 27.32 -27.31
N PRO A 319 11.43 28.20 -26.36
CA PRO A 319 10.58 28.58 -25.22
C PRO A 319 9.17 29.06 -25.59
N LYS A 320 8.98 29.55 -26.83
CA LYS A 320 7.67 29.95 -27.38
C LYS A 320 6.81 28.77 -27.90
N LYS A 321 7.37 27.56 -27.92
CA LYS A 321 6.79 26.30 -28.43
C LYS A 321 6.80 25.20 -27.36
N THR A 322 6.61 25.57 -26.09
CA THR A 322 6.49 24.59 -25.00
C THR A 322 5.02 24.19 -24.82
N ASN A 323 4.78 22.89 -24.60
CA ASN A 323 3.45 22.40 -24.25
C ASN A 323 3.28 22.47 -22.74
N LYS A 324 2.46 23.41 -22.26
CA LYS A 324 2.17 23.58 -20.83
C LYS A 324 1.32 22.44 -20.24
N ASN A 325 0.70 21.64 -21.10
CA ASN A 325 -0.13 20.50 -20.72
C ASN A 325 0.65 19.18 -20.75
N TYR A 326 1.94 19.22 -21.08
CA TYR A 326 2.81 18.05 -20.98
C TYR A 326 3.49 18.08 -19.62
N PHE A 327 2.90 17.36 -18.67
CA PHE A 327 3.44 17.21 -17.33
C PHE A 327 3.20 15.77 -16.85
N LYS A 328 4.08 15.30 -15.96
CA LYS A 328 3.95 14.05 -15.23
C LYS A 328 4.29 14.30 -13.76
N PRO A 329 3.66 13.61 -12.79
CA PRO A 329 2.54 12.67 -12.98
C PRO A 329 1.29 13.37 -13.53
N ASP A 330 0.37 12.60 -14.12
CA ASP A 330 -0.88 13.15 -14.67
C ASP A 330 -1.80 13.64 -13.56
N VAL A 331 -1.81 12.90 -12.45
CA VAL A 331 -2.57 13.21 -11.23
C VAL A 331 -1.76 12.81 -9.99
N ILE A 332 -2.15 13.37 -8.85
CA ILE A 332 -1.72 12.89 -7.53
C ILE A 332 -2.95 12.47 -6.74
N GLU A 333 -2.80 11.45 -5.89
CA GLU A 333 -3.84 10.99 -4.98
C GLU A 333 -3.21 10.60 -3.63
N SER A 334 -4.03 10.41 -2.61
CA SER A 334 -3.65 10.07 -1.24
C SER A 334 -2.63 8.92 -1.21
N GLY A 335 -1.46 9.16 -0.63
CA GLY A 335 -0.37 8.18 -0.51
C GLY A 335 0.14 8.01 0.91
N GLY A 336 -0.35 8.83 1.86
CA GLY A 336 0.28 9.05 3.16
C GLY A 336 1.48 9.99 3.06
N ASP A 337 2.15 10.25 4.18
CA ASP A 337 3.36 11.08 4.21
C ASP A 337 4.39 10.50 5.19
N MET A 338 5.61 11.00 5.16
CA MET A 338 6.61 10.73 6.20
C MET A 338 6.41 11.66 7.41
N GLY A 339 7.07 11.35 8.51
CA GLY A 339 6.98 12.12 9.75
C GLY A 339 8.34 12.51 10.31
N TYR A 340 8.32 13.27 11.40
CA TYR A 340 9.51 13.62 12.17
C TYR A 340 9.73 12.57 13.27
N TYR A 341 10.81 11.80 13.15
CA TYR A 341 11.29 10.97 14.27
C TYR A 341 11.82 11.85 15.42
N ASN A 342 12.53 12.91 15.06
CA ASN A 342 12.89 14.00 15.97
C ASN A 342 12.94 15.33 15.19
N ALA A 343 13.29 16.43 15.87
CA ALA A 343 13.27 17.78 15.29
C ALA A 343 14.03 17.96 13.97
N ASN A 344 15.02 17.11 13.66
CA ASN A 344 15.84 17.22 12.44
C ASN A 344 15.97 15.90 11.66
N THR A 345 15.21 14.87 12.02
CA THR A 345 15.30 13.55 11.38
C THR A 345 13.94 13.11 10.91
N LEU A 346 13.84 12.85 9.61
CA LEU A 346 12.66 12.29 8.97
C LEU A 346 12.68 10.77 9.07
N ASP A 347 11.50 10.17 9.20
CA ASP A 347 11.34 8.71 9.21
C ASP A 347 9.94 8.31 8.71
N TRP A 348 9.78 7.03 8.41
CA TRP A 348 8.52 6.42 8.05
C TRP A 348 7.67 6.19 9.31
N MET A 349 6.83 7.18 9.63
CA MET A 349 5.98 7.18 10.82
C MET A 349 4.57 6.68 10.51
N ASP A 350 3.94 6.00 11.47
CA ASP A 350 2.60 5.40 11.31
C ASP A 350 1.48 6.46 11.26
N GLU A 351 1.63 7.57 11.98
CA GLU A 351 0.62 8.62 12.07
C GLU A 351 0.28 9.24 10.70
N PRO A 352 1.28 9.70 9.90
CA PRO A 352 1.04 10.21 8.55
C PRO A 352 0.83 9.11 7.50
N ALA A 353 1.00 7.83 7.82
CA ALA A 353 0.80 6.73 6.88
C ALA A 353 -0.68 6.41 6.61
N LEU A 354 -0.95 5.72 5.49
CA LEU A 354 -2.26 5.15 5.16
C LEU A 354 -2.52 3.92 6.02
N THR A 355 -3.78 3.69 6.37
CA THR A 355 -4.23 2.43 6.97
C THR A 355 -4.76 1.50 5.88
N LEU A 356 -4.10 0.35 5.68
CA LEU A 356 -4.32 -0.56 4.56
C LEU A 356 -4.68 -1.97 5.04
N LEU A 357 -5.40 -2.73 4.21
CA LEU A 357 -5.67 -4.15 4.51
C LEU A 357 -4.40 -4.98 4.37
N SER A 358 -4.16 -5.89 5.31
CA SER A 358 -3.08 -6.87 5.26
C SER A 358 -3.56 -8.19 4.64
N ALA A 359 -2.65 -8.87 3.94
CA ALA A 359 -2.78 -10.27 3.55
C ALA A 359 -2.86 -11.24 4.74
N ARG A 360 -2.43 -10.81 5.93
CA ARG A 360 -2.46 -11.59 7.16
C ARG A 360 -3.73 -11.31 7.95
N PRO A 361 -4.74 -12.21 7.93
CA PRO A 361 -6.03 -11.94 8.55
C PRO A 361 -5.97 -11.81 10.08
N GLU A 362 -4.93 -12.33 10.73
CA GLU A 362 -4.68 -12.18 12.15
C GLU A 362 -4.19 -10.78 12.54
N ILE A 363 -3.61 -10.04 11.59
CA ILE A 363 -3.17 -8.63 11.75
C ILE A 363 -4.29 -7.69 11.30
N GLY A 364 -4.95 -8.02 10.18
CA GLY A 364 -6.05 -7.25 9.63
C GLY A 364 -5.57 -6.02 8.86
N ILE A 365 -4.94 -5.06 9.54
CA ILE A 365 -4.50 -3.81 8.91
C ILE A 365 -3.02 -3.51 9.13
N MET A 366 -2.42 -2.75 8.21
CA MET A 366 -1.06 -2.23 8.32
C MET A 366 -1.01 -0.72 8.06
N GLN A 367 0.06 -0.06 8.50
CA GLN A 367 0.36 1.32 8.17
C GLN A 367 1.50 1.35 7.15
N GLU A 368 1.27 2.00 6.02
CA GLU A 368 2.27 2.11 4.96
C GLU A 368 2.07 3.39 4.14
N VAL A 369 3.11 3.78 3.41
CA VAL A 369 3.08 4.91 2.48
C VAL A 369 3.58 4.50 1.11
N GLY A 370 3.11 5.20 0.08
CA GLY A 370 3.65 4.96 -1.24
C GLY A 370 2.76 5.41 -2.38
N THR A 371 3.42 5.72 -3.49
CA THR A 371 2.75 5.98 -4.78
C THR A 371 2.02 4.73 -5.29
N SER A 372 2.47 3.54 -4.88
CA SER A 372 1.79 2.26 -5.11
C SER A 372 0.41 2.18 -4.46
N PHE A 373 0.10 3.01 -3.46
CA PHE A 373 -1.22 3.09 -2.82
C PHE A 373 -2.06 4.26 -3.36
N SER A 374 -1.44 5.24 -4.01
CA SER A 374 -2.16 6.32 -4.70
C SER A 374 -2.75 5.85 -6.03
N ALA A 375 -2.01 5.07 -6.82
CA ALA A 375 -2.50 4.51 -8.09
C ALA A 375 -3.81 3.72 -7.98
N PRO A 376 -3.99 2.78 -7.02
CA PRO A 376 -5.24 2.03 -6.90
C PRO A 376 -6.45 2.88 -6.47
N LEU A 377 -6.26 4.00 -5.75
CA LEU A 377 -7.35 4.92 -5.44
C LEU A 377 -7.87 5.63 -6.70
N THR A 378 -6.97 6.00 -7.61
CA THR A 378 -7.36 6.54 -8.92
C THR A 378 -8.06 5.48 -9.78
N ALA A 379 -7.59 4.23 -9.74
CA ALA A 379 -8.25 3.12 -10.44
C ALA A 379 -9.66 2.84 -9.87
N ASN A 380 -9.84 2.92 -8.55
CA ASN A 380 -11.16 2.84 -7.91
C ASN A 380 -12.10 3.94 -8.44
N LEU A 381 -11.63 5.19 -8.55
CA LEU A 381 -12.45 6.27 -9.12
C LEU A 381 -12.86 5.96 -10.56
N ALA A 382 -11.95 5.43 -11.37
CA ALA A 382 -12.25 5.06 -12.75
C ALA A 382 -13.24 3.90 -12.86
N ALA A 383 -13.24 2.95 -11.91
CA ALA A 383 -14.22 1.86 -11.87
C ALA A 383 -15.66 2.36 -11.65
N LYS A 384 -15.83 3.56 -11.08
CA LYS A 384 -17.15 4.13 -10.76
C LYS A 384 -17.76 4.98 -11.88
N ILE A 385 -17.01 5.20 -12.96
CA ILE A 385 -17.39 6.03 -14.12
C ILE A 385 -17.76 5.09 -15.26
#